data_AF-A0AAE1JFZ8-F1
#
_entry.id   AF-A0AAE1JFZ8-F1
#
_cell.length_a   1.000
_cell.length_b   1.000
_cell.length_c   1.000
_cell.angle_alpha   90.00
_cell.angle_beta   90.00
_cell.angle_gamma   90.00
#
_symmetry.space_group_name_H-M   'P 1'
#
loop_
_entity.id
_entity.type
_entity.pdbx_description
1 polymer ?
#
loop_
_entity_poly.entity_id
_entity_poly.type
_entity_poly.pdbx_seq_one_letter_code
_entity_poly.pdbx_strand_id
1 'polypeptide(L)'
;MEEVNDSINCLPEELLSLILSFLPTKEAVATSLSIKSWRKHWTFLTTINLNSNDFKDVTFFHQFVDNLLSGIKLENVKKFVLLCNYNDYEPHNLVVRGWINDVIDISKELEYLELHSEQPCVLPSHFSANELKVLKLSGQVLVEPRSDVNLPSLEALDLKSVRSASATRILVELISSRTLVKYLLLKF
;
A
#
# COMPACT_ATOMS: atom_id res chain seq x y z
N MET A 1 -45.47 -8.88 -12.79
CA MET A 1 -44.08 -8.69 -13.25
C MET A 1 -43.25 -8.66 -11.98
N GLU A 2 -42.58 -9.76 -11.67
CA GLU A 2 -41.62 -9.82 -10.58
C GLU A 2 -40.45 -8.91 -10.97
N GLU A 3 -40.29 -7.78 -10.27
CA GLU A 3 -39.01 -7.08 -10.27
C GLU A 3 -38.01 -8.05 -9.64
N VAL A 4 -37.06 -8.53 -10.45
CA VAL A 4 -35.90 -9.26 -9.97
C VAL A 4 -35.20 -8.35 -8.98
N ASN A 5 -35.39 -8.61 -7.69
CA ASN A 5 -34.72 -7.90 -6.62
C ASN A 5 -33.21 -8.04 -6.85
N ASP A 6 -32.54 -6.94 -7.19
CA ASP A 6 -31.12 -6.91 -7.57
C ASP A 6 -30.26 -7.59 -6.49
N SER A 7 -29.86 -8.84 -6.76
CA SER A 7 -29.18 -9.76 -5.84
C SER A 7 -27.86 -9.21 -5.27
N ILE A 8 -27.29 -8.19 -5.91
CA ILE A 8 -26.04 -7.52 -5.52
C ILE A 8 -26.24 -6.59 -4.31
N ASN A 9 -27.46 -6.07 -4.09
CA ASN A 9 -27.73 -5.16 -2.99
C ASN A 9 -27.90 -5.86 -1.64
N CYS A 10 -28.10 -7.19 -1.63
CA CYS A 10 -28.36 -8.01 -0.45
C CYS A 10 -27.15 -8.87 -0.04
N LEU A 11 -25.98 -8.67 -0.63
CA LEU A 11 -24.77 -9.42 -0.25
C LEU A 11 -24.31 -9.06 1.17
N PRO A 12 -23.86 -10.05 1.97
CA PRO A 12 -23.17 -9.82 3.24
C PRO A 12 -21.95 -8.91 3.09
N GLU A 13 -21.65 -8.14 4.14
CA GLU A 13 -20.54 -7.18 4.18
C GLU A 13 -19.19 -7.82 3.83
N GLU A 14 -18.95 -9.06 4.25
CA GLU A 14 -17.73 -9.80 3.97
C GLU A 14 -17.58 -10.10 2.47
N LEU A 15 -18.67 -10.43 1.78
CA LEU A 15 -18.65 -10.67 0.33
C LEU A 15 -18.46 -9.37 -0.44
N LEU A 16 -19.01 -8.26 0.05
CA LEU A 16 -18.77 -6.94 -0.53
C LEU A 16 -17.30 -6.54 -0.43
N SER A 17 -16.72 -6.67 0.76
CA SER A 17 -15.29 -6.41 0.97
C SER A 17 -14.41 -7.29 0.08
N LEU A 18 -14.76 -8.57 -0.05
CA LEU A 18 -14.08 -9.49 -0.95
C LEU A 18 -14.16 -9.04 -2.41
N ILE A 19 -15.35 -8.69 -2.92
CA ILE A 19 -15.50 -8.19 -4.30
C ILE A 19 -14.68 -6.93 -4.51
N LEU A 20 -14.77 -5.95 -3.60
CA LEU A 20 -14.04 -4.70 -3.69
C LEU A 20 -12.52 -4.92 -3.64
N SER A 21 -12.05 -5.95 -2.93
CA SER A 21 -10.61 -6.30 -2.85
C SER A 21 -10.02 -6.79 -4.18
N PHE A 22 -10.86 -7.24 -5.12
CA PHE A 22 -10.42 -7.65 -6.47
C PHE A 22 -10.33 -6.49 -7.45
N LEU A 23 -10.91 -5.33 -7.12
CA LEU A 23 -10.90 -4.16 -7.98
C LEU A 23 -9.67 -3.28 -7.67
N PRO A 24 -9.09 -2.59 -8.67
CA PRO A 24 -8.23 -1.44 -8.42
C PRO A 24 -8.93 -0.47 -7.46
N THR A 25 -8.20 0.15 -6.53
CA THR A 25 -8.86 0.93 -5.46
C THR A 25 -9.72 2.07 -5.97
N LYS A 26 -9.31 2.72 -7.06
CA LYS A 26 -10.13 3.73 -7.74
C LYS A 26 -11.49 3.18 -8.18
N GLU A 27 -11.49 1.99 -8.77
CA GLU A 27 -12.71 1.29 -9.21
C GLU A 27 -13.52 0.76 -8.03
N ALA A 28 -12.86 0.26 -6.98
CA ALA A 28 -13.51 -0.19 -5.75
C ALA A 28 -14.30 0.96 -5.09
N VAL A 29 -13.68 2.14 -4.95
CA VAL A 29 -14.33 3.34 -4.44
C VAL A 29 -15.48 3.75 -5.36
N ALA A 30 -15.25 3.87 -6.68
CA ALA A 30 -16.29 4.26 -7.63
C ALA A 30 -17.50 3.30 -7.62
N THR A 31 -17.24 1.99 -7.57
CA THR A 31 -18.27 0.94 -7.53
C THR A 31 -19.07 1.02 -6.24
N SER A 32 -18.39 1.17 -5.10
CA SER A 32 -19.05 1.31 -3.80
C SER A 32 -19.96 2.54 -3.72
N LEU A 33 -19.57 3.65 -4.34
CA LEU A 33 -20.34 4.90 -4.32
C LEU A 33 -21.55 4.84 -5.25
N SER A 34 -21.42 4.08 -6.35
CA SER A 34 -22.47 3.85 -7.33
C SER A 34 -23.60 2.99 -6.78
N ILE A 35 -23.29 2.00 -5.94
CA ILE A 35 -24.29 1.09 -5.37
C ILE A 35 -24.73 1.57 -3.99
N LYS A 36 -26.02 1.90 -3.83
CA LYS A 36 -26.56 2.54 -2.61
C LYS A 36 -26.21 1.80 -1.32
N SER A 37 -26.31 0.47 -1.30
CA SER A 37 -25.98 -0.34 -0.12
C SER A 37 -24.47 -0.45 0.12
N TRP A 38 -23.63 -0.20 -0.88
CA TRP A 38 -22.18 -0.38 -0.80
C TRP A 38 -21.46 0.89 -0.35
N ARG A 39 -22.13 2.05 -0.36
CA ARG A 39 -21.54 3.38 -0.10
C ARG A 39 -20.73 3.52 1.19
N LYS A 40 -21.01 2.71 2.21
CA LYS A 40 -20.27 2.76 3.48
C LYS A 40 -19.08 1.80 3.51
N HIS A 41 -19.08 0.80 2.63
CA HIS A 41 -18.16 -0.33 2.68
C HIS A 41 -16.76 0.01 2.14
N TRP A 42 -16.61 1.04 1.30
CA TRP A 42 -15.27 1.47 0.90
C TRP A 42 -14.42 2.00 2.05
N THR A 43 -15.04 2.39 3.17
CA THR A 43 -14.28 2.78 4.37
C THR A 43 -13.61 1.60 5.05
N PHE A 44 -13.99 0.35 4.70
CA PHE A 44 -13.46 -0.90 5.26
C PHE A 44 -12.59 -1.68 4.27
N LEU A 45 -12.03 -0.99 3.26
CA LEU A 45 -11.13 -1.64 2.31
C LEU A 45 -9.91 -2.23 3.03
N THR A 46 -9.70 -3.53 2.83
CA THR A 46 -8.54 -4.25 3.34
C THR A 46 -7.34 -4.21 2.38
N THR A 47 -7.60 -3.87 1.11
CA THR A 47 -6.61 -3.78 0.05
C THR A 47 -6.65 -2.39 -0.59
N ILE A 48 -5.48 -1.75 -0.60
CA ILE A 48 -5.25 -0.49 -1.29
C ILE A 48 -4.23 -0.76 -2.39
N ASN A 49 -4.59 -0.45 -3.62
CA ASN A 49 -3.77 -0.55 -4.80
C ASN A 49 -3.91 0.74 -5.62
N LEU A 50 -2.85 1.54 -5.57
CA LEU A 50 -2.79 2.88 -6.12
C LEU A 50 -1.65 2.95 -7.13
N ASN A 51 -2.01 3.21 -8.38
CA ASN A 51 -1.05 3.46 -9.45
C ASN A 51 -1.29 4.84 -10.04
N SER A 52 -0.27 5.70 -10.02
CA SER A 52 -0.36 7.05 -10.55
C SER A 52 -0.76 7.08 -12.03
N ASN A 53 -0.45 6.03 -12.80
CA ASN A 53 -0.80 5.93 -14.22
C ASN A 53 -2.31 5.74 -14.46
N ASP A 54 -3.08 5.40 -13.43
CA ASP A 54 -4.54 5.31 -13.50
C ASP A 54 -5.22 6.69 -13.44
N PHE A 55 -4.44 7.75 -13.26
CA PHE A 55 -4.92 9.12 -13.09
C PHE A 55 -4.44 10.01 -14.23
N LYS A 56 -5.20 11.07 -14.49
CA LYS A 56 -4.96 11.99 -15.59
C LYS A 56 -3.64 12.77 -15.39
N ASP A 57 -3.35 13.13 -14.15
CA ASP A 57 -2.14 13.82 -13.74
C ASP A 57 -1.87 13.56 -12.25
N VAL A 58 -0.70 14.00 -11.79
CA VAL A 58 -0.23 13.83 -10.41
C VAL A 58 -1.14 14.54 -9.40
N THR A 59 -1.73 15.68 -9.76
CA THR A 59 -2.60 16.45 -8.88
C THR A 59 -3.89 15.70 -8.57
N PHE A 60 -4.53 15.11 -9.58
CA PHE A 60 -5.71 14.26 -9.36
C PHE A 60 -5.38 13.00 -8.57
N PHE A 61 -4.20 12.42 -8.81
CA PHE A 61 -3.73 11.27 -8.03
C PHE A 61 -3.61 11.65 -6.54
N HIS A 62 -2.94 12.76 -6.23
CA HIS A 62 -2.74 13.23 -4.85
C HIS A 62 -4.05 13.48 -4.15
N GLN A 63 -4.93 14.26 -4.78
CA GLN A 63 -6.24 14.56 -4.21
C GLN A 63 -7.05 13.29 -3.97
N PHE A 64 -6.96 12.29 -4.85
CA PHE A 64 -7.63 11.01 -4.65
C PHE A 64 -7.06 10.25 -3.46
N VAL A 65 -5.74 10.15 -3.34
CA VAL A 65 -5.08 9.42 -2.25
C VAL A 65 -5.34 10.10 -0.91
N ASP A 66 -5.24 11.43 -0.81
CA ASP A 66 -5.55 12.17 0.42
C ASP A 66 -7.00 11.92 0.88
N ASN A 67 -7.96 12.01 -0.04
CA ASN A 67 -9.37 11.76 0.26
C ASN A 67 -9.65 10.30 0.63
N LEU A 68 -8.93 9.37 -0.01
CA LEU A 68 -9.05 7.94 0.29
C LEU A 68 -8.53 7.66 1.70
N LEU A 69 -7.27 8.01 2.00
CA LEU A 69 -6.61 7.66 3.27
C LEU A 69 -7.28 8.33 4.46
N SER A 70 -7.85 9.53 4.28
CA SER A 70 -8.64 10.20 5.33
C SER A 70 -10.03 9.58 5.56
N GLY A 71 -10.57 8.84 4.59
CA GLY A 71 -11.91 8.26 4.65
C GLY A 71 -11.95 6.78 5.02
N ILE A 72 -10.85 6.05 4.85
CA ILE A 72 -10.78 4.62 5.15
C ILE A 72 -10.26 4.34 6.56
N LYS A 73 -10.65 3.19 7.10
CA LYS A 73 -10.11 2.63 8.33
C LYS A 73 -8.80 1.92 8.05
N LEU A 74 -7.70 2.66 8.12
CA LEU A 74 -6.34 2.14 7.88
C LEU A 74 -5.99 0.93 8.78
N GLU A 75 -6.56 0.85 9.97
CA GLU A 75 -6.44 -0.30 10.89
C GLU A 75 -6.80 -1.65 10.24
N ASN A 76 -7.67 -1.67 9.23
CA ASN A 76 -8.11 -2.88 8.53
C ASN A 76 -7.26 -3.22 7.29
N VAL A 77 -6.30 -2.36 6.93
CA VAL A 77 -5.51 -2.52 5.70
C VAL A 77 -4.49 -3.62 5.90
N LYS A 78 -4.63 -4.68 5.11
CA LYS A 78 -3.71 -5.83 5.09
C LYS A 78 -2.76 -5.78 3.90
N LYS A 79 -3.15 -5.09 2.83
CA LYS A 79 -2.36 -4.96 1.62
C LYS A 79 -2.32 -3.51 1.15
N PHE A 80 -1.12 -2.97 1.03
CA PHE A 80 -0.87 -1.64 0.52
C PHE A 80 0.11 -1.69 -0.66
N VAL A 81 -0.33 -1.14 -1.80
CA VAL A 81 0.46 -1.00 -3.03
C VAL A 81 0.38 0.45 -3.48
N LEU A 82 1.54 1.09 -3.60
CA LEU A 82 1.68 2.47 -4.05
C LEU A 82 2.74 2.55 -5.15
N LEU A 83 2.31 2.87 -6.37
CA LEU A 83 3.16 2.99 -7.55
C LEU A 83 3.15 4.44 -8.05
N CYS A 84 4.18 5.19 -7.70
CA CYS A 84 4.41 6.57 -8.15
C CYS A 84 5.36 6.59 -9.35
N ASN A 85 4.80 6.52 -10.56
CA ASN A 85 5.56 6.43 -11.83
C ASN A 85 5.86 7.80 -12.47
N TYR A 86 5.54 8.90 -11.80
CA TYR A 86 5.78 10.24 -12.30
C TYR A 86 7.15 10.75 -11.86
N ASN A 87 7.85 11.42 -12.77
CA ASN A 87 9.09 12.13 -12.50
C ASN A 87 8.82 13.63 -12.60
N ASP A 88 8.16 14.19 -11.58
CA ASP A 88 7.88 15.62 -11.53
C ASP A 88 9.06 16.39 -10.90
N TYR A 89 9.18 17.69 -11.16
CA TYR A 89 10.18 18.53 -10.50
C TYR A 89 9.68 19.14 -9.19
N GLU A 90 8.37 19.02 -8.92
CA GLU A 90 7.76 19.51 -7.69
C GLU A 90 8.05 18.60 -6.48
N PRO A 91 8.17 19.17 -5.26
CA PRO A 91 8.56 18.45 -4.04
C PRO A 91 7.38 17.64 -3.45
N HIS A 92 6.79 16.77 -4.26
CA HIS A 92 5.71 15.86 -3.87
C HIS A 92 6.15 14.75 -2.91
N ASN A 93 7.45 14.60 -2.69
CA ASN A 93 8.05 13.61 -1.80
C ASN A 93 7.50 13.69 -0.36
N LEU A 94 7.14 14.88 0.14
CA LEU A 94 6.58 15.02 1.49
C LEU A 94 5.18 14.44 1.62
N VAL A 95 4.35 14.62 0.58
CA VAL A 95 2.97 14.12 0.55
C VAL A 95 2.99 12.58 0.49
N VAL A 96 3.77 12.02 -0.44
CA VAL A 96 3.94 10.56 -0.58
C VAL A 96 4.48 9.94 0.70
N ARG A 97 5.46 10.61 1.34
CA ARG A 97 6.00 10.18 2.64
C ARG A 97 4.93 10.21 3.74
N GLY A 98 4.05 11.21 3.75
CA GLY A 98 2.91 11.28 4.68
C GLY A 98 2.02 10.06 4.57
N TRP A 99 1.60 9.72 3.35
CA TRP A 99 0.76 8.54 3.08
C TRP A 99 1.39 7.23 3.56
N ILE A 100 2.67 7.05 3.26
CA ILE A 100 3.42 5.86 3.65
C ILE A 100 3.51 5.77 5.18
N ASN A 101 3.79 6.88 5.86
CA ASN A 101 3.85 6.93 7.32
C ASN A 101 2.48 6.59 7.93
N ASP A 102 1.40 7.20 7.44
CA ASP A 102 0.05 6.96 7.96
C ASP A 102 -0.31 5.47 7.87
N VAL A 103 -0.05 4.84 6.73
CA VAL A 103 -0.30 3.41 6.54
C VAL A 103 0.56 2.57 7.47
N ILE A 104 1.87 2.84 7.54
CA ILE A 104 2.81 2.07 8.37
C ILE A 104 2.46 2.19 9.86
N ASP A 105 2.12 3.39 10.31
CA ASP A 105 1.90 3.67 11.72
C ASP A 105 0.55 3.13 12.20
N ILE A 106 -0.47 3.16 11.35
CA ILE A 106 -1.84 2.82 11.73
C ILE A 106 -2.18 1.35 11.41
N SER A 107 -1.67 0.78 10.32
CA SER A 107 -2.06 -0.55 9.83
C SER A 107 -1.30 -1.67 10.56
N LYS A 108 -1.80 -2.11 11.70
CA LYS A 108 -1.15 -3.15 12.53
C LYS A 108 -1.19 -4.55 11.91
N GLU A 109 -2.17 -4.81 11.05
CA GLU A 109 -2.36 -6.09 10.34
C GLU A 109 -1.78 -6.05 8.91
N LEU A 110 -0.86 -5.13 8.61
CA LEU A 110 -0.28 -5.02 7.27
C LEU A 110 0.56 -6.27 6.93
N GLU A 111 0.10 -7.07 5.98
CA GLU A 111 0.74 -8.31 5.53
C GLU A 111 1.54 -8.14 4.23
N TYR A 112 1.17 -7.15 3.41
CA TYR A 112 1.80 -6.90 2.10
C TYR A 112 2.04 -5.41 1.88
N LEU A 113 3.29 -5.05 1.62
CA LEU A 113 3.71 -3.69 1.27
C LEU A 113 4.49 -3.71 -0.04
N GLU A 114 4.01 -2.95 -1.02
CA GLU A 114 4.72 -2.70 -2.28
C GLU A 114 4.80 -1.21 -2.57
N LEU A 115 6.02 -0.71 -2.68
CA LEU A 115 6.31 0.69 -2.96
C LEU A 115 7.19 0.79 -4.21
N HIS A 116 6.74 1.63 -5.13
CA HIS A 116 7.52 2.06 -6.29
C HIS A 116 7.48 3.57 -6.37
N SER A 117 8.63 4.19 -6.59
CA SER A 117 8.71 5.64 -6.78
C SER A 117 9.81 5.99 -7.77
N GLU A 118 9.47 6.74 -8.82
CA GLU A 118 10.45 7.35 -9.72
C GLU A 118 11.12 8.59 -9.10
N GLN A 119 10.58 9.11 -8.00
CA GLN A 119 11.20 10.18 -7.18
C GLN A 119 11.79 9.64 -5.87
N PRO A 120 12.78 10.34 -5.28
CA PRO A 120 13.32 9.99 -3.97
C PRO A 120 12.25 9.97 -2.86
N CYS A 121 11.88 8.78 -2.42
CA CYS A 121 10.93 8.57 -1.34
C CYS A 121 11.64 7.89 -0.17
N VAL A 122 11.39 8.30 1.08
CA VAL A 122 12.07 7.73 2.25
C VAL A 122 11.06 6.98 3.11
N LEU A 123 11.30 5.69 3.32
CA LEU A 123 10.58 4.88 4.30
C LEU A 123 10.88 5.39 5.74
N PRO A 124 9.89 5.40 6.64
CA PRO A 124 10.10 5.82 8.02
C PRO A 124 11.18 4.97 8.70
N SER A 125 12.05 5.63 9.47
CA SER A 125 13.16 4.96 10.16
C SER A 125 12.70 3.98 11.25
N HIS A 126 11.46 4.15 11.73
CA HIS A 126 10.80 3.32 12.73
C HIS A 126 9.94 2.22 12.11
N PHE A 127 10.09 1.94 10.82
CA PHE A 127 9.32 0.92 10.12
C PHE A 127 9.48 -0.46 10.80
N SER A 128 8.41 -0.89 11.46
CA SER A 128 8.29 -2.20 12.11
C SER A 128 6.89 -2.73 11.84
N ALA A 129 6.81 -3.94 11.30
CA ALA A 129 5.55 -4.56 10.92
C ALA A 129 5.62 -6.06 11.22
N ASN A 130 4.94 -6.46 12.29
CA ASN A 130 5.01 -7.82 12.81
C ASN A 130 4.32 -8.84 11.91
N GLU A 131 3.25 -8.43 11.23
CA GLU A 131 2.46 -9.30 10.35
C GLU A 131 2.92 -9.25 8.89
N LEU A 132 3.92 -8.41 8.56
CA LEU A 132 4.35 -8.20 7.18
C LEU A 132 5.04 -9.44 6.63
N LYS A 133 4.42 -10.07 5.64
CA LYS A 133 4.92 -11.27 4.95
C LYS A 133 5.65 -10.93 3.65
N VAL A 134 5.24 -9.85 2.98
CA VAL A 134 5.81 -9.46 1.68
C VAL A 134 6.19 -7.98 1.69
N LEU A 135 7.45 -7.72 1.38
CA LEU A 135 7.99 -6.37 1.18
C LEU A 135 8.59 -6.27 -0.23
N LYS A 136 8.03 -5.37 -1.03
CA LYS A 136 8.56 -5.06 -2.37
C LYS A 136 8.90 -3.59 -2.47
N LEU A 137 10.15 -3.28 -2.78
CA LEU A 137 10.61 -1.91 -2.97
C LEU A 137 11.25 -1.78 -4.34
N SER A 138 10.93 -0.70 -5.04
CA SER A 138 11.53 -0.44 -6.34
C SER A 138 11.72 1.04 -6.67
N GLY A 139 12.62 1.31 -7.62
CA GLY A 139 12.96 2.67 -8.05
C GLY A 139 13.76 3.43 -6.98
N GLN A 140 13.47 4.71 -6.82
CA GLN A 140 14.17 5.63 -5.92
C GLN A 140 13.69 5.59 -4.46
N VAL A 141 13.11 4.48 -4.01
CA VAL A 141 12.74 4.29 -2.61
C VAL A 141 14.01 4.08 -1.76
N LEU A 142 14.20 4.96 -0.79
CA LEU A 142 15.27 4.96 0.18
C LEU A 142 14.76 4.40 1.50
N VAL A 143 15.60 3.63 2.16
CA VAL A 143 15.34 3.16 3.52
C VAL A 143 16.46 3.69 4.38
N GLU A 144 16.10 4.52 5.36
CA GLU A 144 16.99 5.02 6.39
C GLU A 144 16.62 4.34 7.72
N PRO A 145 16.81 3.03 7.86
CA PRO A 145 16.50 2.37 9.11
C PRO A 145 17.51 2.85 10.17
N ARG A 146 17.00 3.21 11.34
CA ARG A 146 17.78 3.09 12.58
C ARG A 146 17.73 1.63 13.02
N SER A 147 18.57 1.25 13.98
CA SER A 147 18.87 -0.12 14.44
C SER A 147 17.71 -0.96 14.99
N ASP A 148 16.46 -0.60 14.68
CA ASP A 148 15.23 -1.10 15.30
C ASP A 148 14.23 -1.67 14.28
N VAL A 149 14.62 -1.84 13.01
CA VAL A 149 13.71 -2.42 12.00
C VAL A 149 13.50 -3.91 12.30
N ASN A 150 12.28 -4.25 12.69
CA ASN A 150 11.87 -5.61 12.99
C ASN A 150 10.72 -6.05 12.08
N LEU A 151 10.97 -7.10 11.29
CA LEU A 151 10.02 -7.67 10.33
C LEU A 151 9.93 -9.20 10.51
N PRO A 152 9.55 -9.69 11.70
CA PRO A 152 9.76 -11.09 12.10
C PRO A 152 9.02 -12.11 11.23
N SER A 153 7.90 -11.72 10.60
CA SER A 153 7.08 -12.58 9.74
C SER A 153 7.40 -12.46 8.25
N LEU A 154 8.45 -11.72 7.87
CA LEU A 154 8.75 -11.47 6.47
C LEU A 154 9.20 -12.75 5.76
N GLU A 155 8.43 -13.15 4.76
CA GLU A 155 8.69 -14.36 3.97
C GLU A 155 9.28 -14.03 2.60
N ALA A 156 8.93 -12.88 2.01
CA ALA A 156 9.37 -12.47 0.69
C ALA A 156 9.87 -11.02 0.67
N LEU A 157 11.09 -10.84 0.16
CA LEU A 157 11.71 -9.55 -0.07
C LEU A 157 12.07 -9.40 -1.56
N ASP A 158 11.53 -8.37 -2.21
CA ASP A 158 11.82 -8.04 -3.61
C ASP A 158 12.35 -6.61 -3.70
N LEU A 159 13.62 -6.45 -4.06
CA LEU A 159 14.26 -5.16 -4.25
C LEU A 159 14.66 -5.01 -5.73
N LYS A 160 14.05 -4.05 -6.43
CA LYS A 160 14.33 -3.78 -7.86
C LYS A 160 14.78 -2.35 -8.10
N SER A 161 15.96 -2.16 -8.69
CA SER A 161 16.51 -0.83 -9.00
C SER A 161 16.61 0.10 -7.77
N VAL A 162 16.69 -0.48 -6.57
CA VAL A 162 16.83 0.24 -5.31
C VAL A 162 18.29 0.67 -5.14
N ARG A 163 18.55 1.87 -4.61
CA ARG A 163 19.92 2.34 -4.36
C ARG A 163 20.69 1.34 -3.48
N SER A 164 21.94 1.04 -3.86
CA SER A 164 22.79 0.05 -3.19
C SER A 164 22.93 0.28 -1.68
N ALA A 165 23.03 1.52 -1.23
CA ALA A 165 23.10 1.86 0.20
C ALA A 165 21.82 1.50 0.97
N SER A 166 20.65 1.67 0.37
CA SER A 166 19.37 1.27 0.96
C SER A 166 19.23 -0.25 1.01
N ALA A 167 19.55 -0.92 -0.10
CA ALA A 167 19.46 -2.38 -0.20
C ALA A 167 20.38 -3.10 0.80
N THR A 168 21.65 -2.67 0.88
CA THR A 168 22.62 -3.23 1.84
C THR A 168 22.16 -3.03 3.28
N ARG A 169 21.60 -1.87 3.61
CA ARG A 169 21.12 -1.58 4.96
C ARG A 169 19.93 -2.44 5.38
N ILE A 170 18.91 -2.58 4.53
CA ILE A 170 17.76 -3.47 4.81
C ILE A 170 18.24 -4.90 5.09
N LEU A 171 19.16 -5.40 4.26
CA LEU A 171 19.70 -6.76 4.44
C LEU A 171 20.43 -6.92 5.77
N VAL A 172 21.21 -5.92 6.20
CA VAL A 172 21.89 -5.95 7.51
C VAL A 172 20.91 -6.00 8.67
N GLU A 173 19.83 -5.21 8.64
CA GLU A 173 18.79 -5.21 9.68
C GLU A 173 18.02 -6.54 9.72
N LEU A 174 17.69 -7.11 8.56
CA LEU A 174 17.00 -8.41 8.47
C LEU A 174 17.86 -9.57 9.01
N ILE A 175 19.16 -9.55 8.73
CA ILE A 175 20.11 -10.52 9.28
C ILE A 175 20.22 -10.36 10.80
N SER A 176 20.29 -9.11 11.28
CA SER A 176 20.43 -8.79 12.71
C SER A 176 19.19 -9.18 13.52
N SER A 177 18.00 -9.01 12.94
CA SER A 177 16.71 -9.40 13.54
C SER A 177 16.37 -10.89 13.40
N ARG A 178 17.23 -11.71 12.76
CA ARG A 178 17.01 -13.14 12.49
C ARG A 178 15.72 -13.42 11.70
N THR A 179 15.34 -12.49 10.83
CA THR A 179 14.16 -12.65 9.98
C THR A 179 14.39 -13.75 8.95
N LEU A 180 13.49 -14.74 8.87
CA LEU A 180 13.59 -15.89 7.96
C LEU A 180 12.94 -15.60 6.61
N VAL A 181 13.67 -14.91 5.72
CA VAL A 181 13.22 -14.65 4.36
C VAL A 181 13.31 -15.92 3.52
N LYS A 182 12.17 -16.40 2.99
CA LYS A 182 12.09 -17.57 2.11
C LYS A 182 12.45 -17.23 0.67
N TYR A 183 12.06 -16.05 0.21
CA TYR A 183 12.28 -15.59 -1.17
C TYR A 183 12.98 -14.22 -1.17
N LEU A 184 14.19 -14.19 -1.73
CA LEU A 184 14.95 -12.96 -1.94
C LEU A 184 15.16 -12.73 -3.43
N LEU A 185 14.61 -11.65 -3.97
CA LEU A 185 14.84 -11.21 -5.34
C LEU A 185 15.55 -9.86 -5.32
N LEU A 186 16.76 -9.83 -5.86
CA LEU A 186 17.55 -8.62 -6.05
C LEU A 186 17.74 -8.39 -7.55
N LYS A 187 17.23 -7.28 -8.07
CA LYS A 187 17.44 -6.84 -9.45
C LYS A 187 18.08 -5.47 -9.41
N PHE A 188 19.37 -5.40 -9.78
CA PHE A 188 20.15 -4.16 -9.81
C PHE A 188 20.22 -3.60 -11.21
#